data_AF-A0A1T1ASU1-F1
#
_entry.id   AF-A0A1T1ASU1-F1
#
_cell.length_a   1.000
_cell.length_b   1.000
_cell.length_c   1.000
_cell.angle_alpha   90.00
_cell.angle_beta   90.00
_cell.angle_gamma   90.00
#
_symmetry.space_group_name_H-M   'P 1'
#
loop_
_entity.id
_entity.type
_entity.pdbx_description
1 polymer ?
#
loop_
_entity_poly.entity_id
_entity_poly.type
_entity_poly.pdbx_seq_one_letter_code
_entity_poly.pdbx_strand_id
1 'polypeptide(L)'
;MKRRLLLSASAAAGLALSGCASQDIESYASQTPVLDLRSYFNGTLTAYGLFTDRSGAVVKRFTVLMVCSWSGNEGVLDESFTYSDGSTQKRIWRLTQLPDGRYTGRADDVVGEASGQTRGNAFHWTYTLSLPVDGTVYEVQFDDWMYLMTDTVMLNKATMRKFGLRLGEVTLAFTKQPV
;
A
#
# COMPACT_ATOMS: atom_id res chain seq x y z
N MET A 1 -69.35 9.64 11.77
CA MET A 1 -69.38 10.50 10.55
C MET A 1 -68.57 11.74 10.90
N LYS A 2 -67.44 12.12 10.30
CA LYS A 2 -67.05 12.19 8.88
C LYS A 2 -65.55 11.89 8.69
N ARG A 3 -65.24 11.49 7.46
CA ARG A 3 -63.98 11.00 6.89
C ARG A 3 -63.27 12.15 6.15
N ARG A 4 -61.93 12.04 5.99
CA ARG A 4 -61.03 12.69 4.99
C ARG A 4 -60.61 14.14 5.33
N LEU A 5 -59.39 14.60 5.07
CA LEU A 5 -58.46 14.35 3.94
C LEU A 5 -56.97 14.27 4.36
N LEU A 6 -56.24 13.47 3.59
CA LEU A 6 -54.79 13.46 3.40
C LEU A 6 -54.33 14.64 2.54
N LEU A 7 -53.10 15.16 2.75
CA LEU A 7 -52.14 15.75 1.80
C LEU A 7 -51.13 16.55 2.64
N SER A 8 -49.89 16.09 2.89
CA SER A 8 -48.72 16.04 1.99
C SER A 8 -47.67 17.04 2.44
N ALA A 9 -46.46 16.57 2.77
CA ALA A 9 -45.21 17.20 2.36
C ALA A 9 -44.02 16.37 2.87
N SER A 10 -43.44 15.65 1.93
CA SER A 10 -42.09 15.12 1.88
C SER A 10 -41.05 15.92 2.69
N ALA A 11 -40.44 15.28 3.68
CA ALA A 11 -39.14 15.69 4.21
C ALA A 11 -38.11 14.60 3.89
N ALA A 12 -37.91 14.34 2.61
CA ALA A 12 -36.71 13.69 2.10
C ALA A 12 -35.60 14.75 2.07
N ALA A 13 -34.98 15.01 3.22
CA ALA A 13 -33.87 15.95 3.34
C ALA A 13 -32.54 15.18 3.44
N GLY A 14 -31.96 14.95 2.26
CA GLY A 14 -30.53 14.72 2.00
C GLY A 14 -29.70 14.02 3.06
N LEU A 15 -29.59 12.69 2.94
CA LEU A 15 -28.32 12.02 3.25
C LEU A 15 -27.31 12.58 2.25
N ALA A 16 -26.57 13.61 2.66
CA ALA A 16 -25.34 13.99 1.99
C ALA A 16 -24.39 12.79 2.11
N LEU A 17 -24.40 11.95 1.07
CA LEU A 17 -23.30 11.06 0.75
C LEU A 17 -22.10 11.97 0.48
N SER A 18 -21.44 12.44 1.53
CA SER A 18 -20.10 13.01 1.45
C SER A 18 -19.25 11.91 0.81
N GLY A 19 -18.97 12.10 -0.47
CA GLY A 19 -18.36 11.11 -1.33
C GLY A 19 -17.09 10.57 -0.70
N CYS A 20 -16.81 9.31 -1.00
CA CYS A 20 -15.51 8.70 -0.80
C CYS A 20 -14.44 9.56 -1.49
N ALA A 21 -13.89 10.55 -0.79
CA ALA A 21 -12.70 11.24 -1.24
C ALA A 21 -11.58 10.19 -1.19
N SER A 22 -11.26 9.61 -2.35
CA SER A 22 -10.04 8.84 -2.52
C SER A 22 -8.88 9.78 -2.16
N GLN A 23 -7.94 9.26 -1.38
CA GLN A 23 -6.76 10.00 -0.97
C GLN A 23 -6.00 10.48 -2.22
N ASP A 24 -5.80 11.80 -2.34
CA ASP A 24 -5.09 12.41 -3.48
C ASP A 24 -3.62 12.61 -3.12
N ILE A 25 -2.73 12.04 -3.92
CA ILE A 25 -1.30 12.14 -3.68
C ILE A 25 -0.77 13.57 -3.83
N GLU A 26 -1.41 14.42 -4.64
CA GLU A 26 -0.98 15.81 -4.83
C GLU A 26 -1.14 16.65 -3.53
N SER A 27 -1.99 16.21 -2.60
CA SER A 27 -2.12 16.85 -1.28
C SER A 27 -0.83 16.79 -0.44
N TYR A 28 0.11 15.91 -0.80
CA TYR A 28 1.40 15.75 -0.12
C TYR A 28 2.52 16.58 -0.74
N ALA A 29 2.30 17.32 -1.83
CA ALA A 29 3.37 17.99 -2.57
C ALA A 29 4.23 18.96 -1.73
N SER A 30 3.66 19.58 -0.70
CA SER A 30 4.35 20.50 0.22
C SER A 30 4.96 19.84 1.46
N GLN A 31 4.83 18.53 1.61
CA GLN A 31 5.30 17.80 2.79
C GLN A 31 6.80 17.50 2.72
N THR A 32 7.44 17.53 3.89
CA THR A 32 8.85 17.25 4.09
C THR A 32 9.03 16.15 5.16
N PRO A 33 10.12 15.35 5.13
CA PRO A 33 11.20 15.36 4.13
C PRO A 33 10.75 14.91 2.75
N VAL A 34 11.37 15.44 1.69
CA VAL A 34 11.03 15.04 0.31
C VAL A 34 11.57 13.65 0.04
N LEU A 35 10.69 12.74 -0.37
CA LEU A 35 11.01 11.36 -0.66
C LEU A 35 11.65 11.22 -2.05
N ASP A 36 12.91 10.78 -2.08
CA ASP A 36 13.51 10.14 -3.25
C ASP A 36 13.60 8.63 -3.00
N LEU A 37 12.76 7.86 -3.70
CA LEU A 37 12.73 6.39 -3.57
C LEU A 37 14.08 5.75 -3.87
N ARG A 38 14.84 6.29 -4.83
CA ARG A 38 16.15 5.74 -5.21
C ARG A 38 17.17 5.91 -4.10
N SER A 39 17.04 6.98 -3.32
CA SER A 39 17.92 7.26 -2.19
C SER A 39 17.47 6.50 -0.93
N TYR A 40 16.16 6.39 -0.70
CA TYR A 40 15.63 5.67 0.46
C TYR A 40 15.86 4.15 0.35
N PHE A 41 15.43 3.54 -0.76
CA PHE A 41 15.59 2.12 -1.03
C PHE A 41 16.90 1.80 -1.75
N ASN A 42 18.02 2.15 -1.13
CA ASN A 42 19.36 1.80 -1.62
C ASN A 42 20.27 1.47 -0.45
N GLY A 43 20.82 0.26 -0.46
CA GLY A 43 21.46 -0.38 0.69
C GLY A 43 20.52 -1.37 1.39
N THR A 44 20.84 -1.68 2.66
CA THR A 44 20.10 -2.67 3.45
C THR A 44 19.07 -1.99 4.35
N LEU A 45 17.84 -2.50 4.32
CA LEU A 45 16.77 -2.08 5.20
C LEU A 45 16.20 -3.28 5.95
N THR A 46 15.68 -3.02 7.14
CA THR A 46 14.80 -3.95 7.85
C THR A 46 13.41 -3.37 7.88
N ALA A 47 12.39 -4.20 7.68
CA ALA A 47 11.01 -3.83 7.90
C ALA A 47 10.34 -4.72 8.93
N TYR A 48 9.39 -4.16 9.67
CA TYR A 48 8.58 -4.87 10.66
C TYR A 48 7.12 -4.62 10.35
N GLY A 49 6.34 -5.68 10.17
CA GLY A 49 4.98 -5.58 9.70
C GLY A 49 3.99 -6.52 10.38
N LEU A 50 2.73 -6.14 10.25
CA LEU A 50 1.58 -6.93 10.66
C LEU A 50 0.52 -6.90 9.57
N PHE A 51 -0.19 -8.03 9.42
CA PHE A 51 -1.40 -8.12 8.63
C PHE A 51 -2.60 -8.24 9.56
N THR A 52 -3.59 -7.39 9.31
CA THR A 52 -4.82 -7.28 10.06
C THR A 52 -6.00 -7.63 9.16
N ASP A 53 -6.88 -8.50 9.63
CA ASP A 53 -8.07 -8.89 8.86
C ASP A 53 -9.17 -7.82 8.89
N ARG A 54 -10.33 -8.13 8.29
CA ARG A 54 -11.48 -7.21 8.24
C ARG A 54 -12.07 -6.89 9.62
N SER A 55 -11.84 -7.74 10.62
CA SER A 55 -12.32 -7.54 12.00
C SER A 55 -11.41 -6.62 12.81
N GLY A 56 -10.20 -6.32 12.30
CA GLY A 56 -9.18 -5.61 13.06
C GLY A 56 -8.25 -6.53 13.85
N ALA A 57 -8.41 -7.85 13.73
CA ALA A 57 -7.54 -8.81 14.41
C ALA A 57 -6.19 -8.94 13.69
N VAL A 58 -5.10 -8.93 14.45
CA VAL A 58 -3.76 -9.23 13.93
C VAL A 58 -3.64 -10.72 13.69
N VAL A 59 -3.57 -11.12 12.43
CA VAL A 59 -3.54 -12.53 12.02
C VAL A 59 -2.14 -13.02 11.63
N LYS A 60 -1.27 -12.11 11.17
CA LYS A 60 0.13 -12.42 10.86
C LYS A 60 1.04 -11.28 11.28
N ARG A 61 2.25 -11.62 11.69
CA ARG A 61 3.37 -10.69 11.93
C ARG A 61 4.56 -11.17 11.13
N PHE A 62 5.35 -10.23 10.62
CA PHE A 62 6.50 -10.56 9.80
C PHE A 62 7.60 -9.52 9.92
N THR A 63 8.82 -9.96 9.65
CA THR A 63 10.00 -9.11 9.49
C THR A 63 10.51 -9.29 8.06
N VAL A 64 11.01 -8.23 7.44
CA VAL A 64 11.57 -8.26 6.10
C VAL A 64 12.99 -7.76 6.15
N LEU A 65 13.94 -8.54 5.64
CA LEU A 65 15.26 -8.04 5.26
C LEU A 65 15.19 -7.62 3.80
N MET A 66 15.56 -6.37 3.51
CA MET A 66 15.59 -5.84 2.15
C MET A 66 17.01 -5.48 1.76
N VAL A 67 17.46 -6.01 0.63
CA VAL A 67 18.72 -5.60 -0.01
C VAL A 67 18.38 -4.89 -1.30
N CYS A 68 18.57 -3.58 -1.31
CA CYS A 68 18.10 -2.72 -2.37
C CYS A 68 19.27 -2.10 -3.13
N SER A 69 19.14 -2.01 -4.45
CA SER A 69 20.15 -1.40 -5.31
C SER A 69 19.51 -0.65 -6.47
N TRP A 70 20.16 0.42 -6.92
CA TRP A 70 19.73 1.21 -8.07
C TRP A 70 20.89 1.42 -9.05
N SER A 71 20.57 1.36 -10.34
CA SER A 71 21.47 1.69 -11.45
C SER A 71 20.74 2.64 -12.41
N GLY A 72 21.06 3.93 -12.33
CA GLY A 72 20.34 4.97 -13.07
C GLY A 72 18.86 5.01 -12.67
N ASN A 73 17.98 4.63 -13.59
CA ASN A 73 16.54 4.62 -13.39
C ASN A 73 15.98 3.22 -13.03
N GLU A 74 16.81 2.18 -13.02
CA GLU A 74 16.39 0.82 -12.70
C GLU A 74 16.75 0.48 -11.26
N GLY A 75 15.81 -0.09 -10.51
CA GLY A 75 15.96 -0.48 -9.11
C GLY A 75 15.62 -1.95 -8.90
N VAL A 76 16.31 -2.58 -7.96
CA VAL A 76 16.00 -3.94 -7.50
C VAL A 76 15.85 -3.90 -5.99
N LEU A 77 14.71 -4.37 -5.48
CA LEU A 77 14.45 -4.58 -4.04
C LEU A 77 14.34 -6.09 -3.80
N ASP A 78 15.38 -6.70 -3.23
CA ASP A 78 15.37 -8.10 -2.82
C ASP A 78 14.82 -8.21 -1.40
N GLU A 79 13.58 -8.66 -1.27
CA GLU A 79 12.83 -8.74 -0.03
C GLU A 79 12.77 -10.19 0.48
N SER A 80 13.32 -10.42 1.66
CA SER A 80 13.29 -11.71 2.36
C SER A 80 12.40 -11.61 3.60
N PHE A 81 11.23 -12.22 3.55
CA PHE A 81 10.21 -12.23 4.60
C PHE A 81 10.40 -13.41 5.54
N THR A 82 10.30 -13.13 6.85
CA THR A 82 10.21 -14.12 7.91
C THR A 82 8.91 -13.89 8.68
N TYR A 83 8.01 -14.87 8.67
CA TYR A 83 6.73 -14.81 9.35
C TYR A 83 6.82 -15.35 10.78
N SER A 84 5.90 -14.93 11.65
CA SER A 84 5.87 -15.37 13.06
C SER A 84 5.59 -16.86 13.25
N ASP A 85 5.10 -17.56 12.23
CA ASP A 85 4.92 -19.02 12.22
C ASP A 85 6.19 -19.79 11.77
N GLY A 86 7.28 -19.07 11.46
CA GLY A 86 8.55 -19.63 10.98
C GLY A 86 8.62 -19.82 9.47
N SER A 87 7.52 -19.61 8.72
CA SER A 87 7.56 -19.65 7.27
C SER A 87 8.35 -18.46 6.70
N THR A 88 8.88 -18.64 5.49
CA THR A 88 9.64 -17.61 4.78
C THR A 88 9.10 -17.42 3.38
N GLN A 89 9.30 -16.22 2.84
CA GLN A 89 8.94 -15.89 1.46
C GLN A 89 9.98 -14.95 0.89
N LYS A 90 10.20 -15.02 -0.42
CA LYS A 90 11.06 -14.10 -1.14
C LYS A 90 10.25 -13.35 -2.20
N ARG A 91 10.44 -12.04 -2.30
CA ARG A 91 9.92 -11.21 -3.39
C ARG A 91 11.04 -10.32 -3.89
N ILE A 92 11.20 -10.26 -5.22
CA ILE A 92 12.21 -9.39 -5.83
C ILE A 92 11.48 -8.42 -6.73
N TRP A 93 11.40 -7.17 -6.30
CA TRP A 93 10.87 -6.11 -7.14
C TRP A 93 11.93 -5.61 -8.10
N ARG A 94 11.54 -5.39 -9.34
CA ARG A 94 12.29 -4.66 -10.36
C ARG A 94 11.51 -3.41 -10.69
N LEU A 95 12.04 -2.24 -10.36
CA LEU A 95 11.38 -0.96 -10.52
C LEU A 95 12.06 -0.15 -11.61
N THR A 96 11.27 0.63 -12.33
CA THR A 96 11.76 1.63 -13.28
C THR A 96 11.21 2.99 -12.88
N GLN A 97 12.11 3.96 -12.68
CA GLN A 97 11.73 5.35 -12.48
C GLN A 97 11.32 5.98 -13.81
N LEU A 98 10.17 6.64 -13.79
CA LEU A 98 9.62 7.42 -14.87
C LEU A 98 9.67 8.93 -14.56
N PRO A 99 9.45 9.80 -15.56
CA PRO A 99 9.35 11.23 -15.31
C PRO A 99 8.24 11.59 -14.32
N ASP A 100 8.41 12.75 -13.67
CA ASP A 100 7.44 13.35 -12.75
C ASP A 100 7.14 12.50 -11.49
N GLY A 101 8.18 11.87 -10.94
CA GLY A 101 8.09 11.08 -9.71
C GLY A 101 7.23 9.83 -9.86
N ARG A 102 6.99 9.35 -11.09
CA ARG A 102 6.25 8.11 -11.36
C ARG A 102 7.20 6.92 -11.38
N TYR A 103 6.66 5.75 -11.07
CA TYR A 103 7.40 4.50 -11.02
C TYR A 103 6.53 3.38 -11.55
N THR A 104 7.16 2.42 -12.21
CA THR A 104 6.56 1.13 -12.52
C THR A 104 7.37 0.02 -11.91
N GLY A 105 6.78 -1.17 -11.74
CA GLY A 105 7.52 -2.29 -11.18
C GLY A 105 6.91 -3.65 -11.44
N ARG A 106 7.75 -4.67 -11.36
CA ARG A 106 7.37 -6.07 -11.57
C ARG A 106 7.99 -6.96 -10.50
N ALA A 107 7.30 -8.03 -10.16
CA ALA A 107 7.81 -9.12 -9.33
C ALA A 107 7.13 -10.43 -9.77
N ASP A 108 7.68 -11.57 -9.40
CA ASP A 108 7.23 -12.89 -9.87
C ASP A 108 5.78 -13.22 -9.50
N ASP A 109 5.29 -12.65 -8.39
CA ASP A 109 3.94 -12.85 -7.87
C ASP A 109 3.01 -11.67 -8.16
N VAL A 110 3.42 -10.71 -8.99
CA VAL A 110 2.63 -9.55 -9.40
C VAL A 110 2.04 -9.80 -10.79
N VAL A 111 0.72 -9.64 -10.91
CA VAL A 111 0.03 -9.73 -12.19
C VAL A 111 0.18 -8.42 -12.95
N GLY A 112 0.87 -8.48 -14.09
CA GLY A 112 1.10 -7.32 -14.94
C GLY A 112 2.22 -6.43 -14.41
N GLU A 113 1.91 -5.14 -14.22
CA GLU A 113 2.87 -4.13 -13.78
C GLU A 113 2.24 -3.29 -12.66
N ALA A 114 3.02 -3.06 -11.62
CA ALA A 114 2.70 -2.14 -10.56
C ALA A 114 2.92 -0.70 -11.01
N SER A 115 2.13 0.22 -10.48
CA SER A 115 2.21 1.64 -10.79
C SER A 115 2.23 2.45 -9.51
N GLY A 116 3.06 3.48 -9.46
CA GLY A 116 2.99 4.46 -8.39
C GLY A 116 3.64 5.79 -8.68
N GLN A 117 3.55 6.65 -7.69
CA GLN A 117 3.94 8.04 -7.79
C GLN A 117 4.38 8.58 -6.44
N THR A 118 5.39 9.45 -6.44
CA THR A 118 5.87 10.18 -5.26
C THR A 118 5.47 11.64 -5.32
N ARG A 119 5.04 12.20 -4.18
CA ARG A 119 4.83 13.64 -3.95
C ARG A 119 5.20 14.01 -2.52
N GLY A 120 6.04 15.03 -2.34
CA GLY A 120 6.58 15.42 -1.03
C GLY A 120 7.18 14.22 -0.31
N ASN A 121 6.66 13.88 0.87
CA ASN A 121 7.11 12.74 1.66
C ASN A 121 6.38 11.42 1.37
N ALA A 122 5.41 11.40 0.45
CA ALA A 122 4.52 10.28 0.22
C ALA A 122 4.84 9.51 -1.07
N PHE A 123 4.58 8.21 -1.06
CA PHE A 123 4.57 7.33 -2.21
C PHE A 123 3.29 6.51 -2.22
N HIS A 124 2.53 6.59 -3.32
CA HIS A 124 1.36 5.76 -3.55
C HIS A 124 1.71 4.68 -4.56
N TRP A 125 1.49 3.41 -4.19
CA TRP A 125 1.87 2.25 -4.96
C TRP A 125 0.70 1.29 -5.10
N THR A 126 0.41 0.84 -6.32
CA THR A 126 -0.75 0.00 -6.62
C THR A 126 -0.35 -1.16 -7.50
N TYR A 127 -0.85 -2.35 -7.17
CA TYR A 127 -0.52 -3.57 -7.90
C TYR A 127 -1.52 -4.69 -7.61
N THR A 128 -1.49 -5.74 -8.43
CA THR A 128 -2.28 -6.96 -8.19
C THR A 128 -1.34 -8.11 -7.87
N LEU A 129 -1.55 -8.75 -6.72
CA LEU A 129 -0.76 -9.87 -6.23
C LEU A 129 -1.49 -11.20 -6.46
N SER A 130 -0.78 -12.19 -6.97
CA SER A 130 -1.20 -13.60 -7.01
C SER A 130 -0.91 -14.27 -5.68
N LEU A 131 -1.93 -14.36 -4.82
CA LEU A 131 -1.81 -14.93 -3.48
C LEU A 131 -2.28 -16.39 -3.44
N PRO A 132 -1.38 -17.38 -3.27
CA PRO A 132 -1.79 -18.76 -3.03
C PRO A 132 -2.37 -18.94 -1.63
N VAL A 133 -3.59 -19.47 -1.54
CA VAL A 133 -4.29 -19.83 -0.29
C VAL A 133 -4.92 -21.21 -0.48
N ASP A 134 -4.51 -22.18 0.35
CA ASP A 134 -5.06 -23.55 0.36
C ASP A 134 -5.16 -24.21 -1.02
N GLY A 135 -4.10 -24.06 -1.84
CA GLY A 135 -4.02 -24.64 -3.18
C GLY A 135 -4.76 -23.87 -4.28
N THR A 136 -5.42 -22.76 -3.94
CA THR A 136 -6.04 -21.84 -4.91
C THR A 136 -5.29 -20.52 -4.97
N VAL A 137 -5.00 -20.03 -6.17
CA VAL A 137 -4.38 -18.70 -6.35
C VAL A 137 -5.46 -17.64 -6.47
N TYR A 138 -5.39 -16.63 -5.61
CA TYR A 138 -6.29 -15.49 -5.59
C TYR A 138 -5.57 -14.23 -6.03
N GLU A 139 -6.08 -13.58 -7.06
CA GLU A 139 -5.67 -12.21 -7.37
C GLU A 139 -6.27 -11.23 -6.36
N VAL A 140 -5.41 -10.43 -5.74
CA VAL A 140 -5.74 -9.43 -4.72
C VAL A 140 -5.07 -8.11 -5.08
N GLN A 141 -5.86 -7.03 -5.05
CA GLN A 141 -5.39 -5.67 -5.30
C GLN A 141 -4.79 -5.07 -4.03
N PHE A 142 -3.60 -4.52 -4.15
CA PHE A 142 -2.90 -3.76 -3.13
C PHE A 142 -2.92 -2.26 -3.47
N ASP A 143 -3.10 -1.46 -2.43
CA ASP A 143 -3.20 0.00 -2.45
C ASP A 143 -2.38 0.51 -1.26
N ASP A 144 -1.11 0.81 -1.56
CA ASP A 144 -0.03 1.04 -0.61
C ASP A 144 0.28 2.52 -0.52
N TRP A 145 0.21 3.05 0.69
CA TRP A 145 0.64 4.40 1.00
C TRP A 145 1.85 4.36 1.91
N MET A 146 2.97 4.84 1.40
CA MET A 146 4.21 4.98 2.15
C MET A 146 4.50 6.43 2.47
N TYR A 147 4.96 6.71 3.69
CA TYR A 147 5.27 8.05 4.17
C TYR A 147 6.66 8.04 4.79
N LEU A 148 7.53 8.87 4.23
CA LEU A 148 8.85 9.13 4.80
C LEU A 148 8.68 9.96 6.07
N MET A 149 9.11 9.41 7.19
CA MET A 149 9.00 10.04 8.51
C MET A 149 10.30 10.76 8.87
N THR A 150 11.43 10.12 8.57
CA THR A 150 12.79 10.63 8.74
C THR A 150 13.66 10.07 7.61
N ASP A 151 14.93 10.47 7.54
CA ASP A 151 15.88 9.93 6.55
C ASP A 151 16.09 8.41 6.65
N THR A 152 15.72 7.81 7.79
CA THR A 152 15.90 6.38 8.07
C THR A 152 14.60 5.61 8.25
N VAL A 153 13.49 6.27 8.58
CA VAL A 153 12.21 5.62 8.91
C VAL A 153 11.13 5.98 7.91
N MET A 154 10.46 4.97 7.36
CA MET A 154 9.27 5.10 6.51
C MET A 154 8.17 4.20 7.04
N LEU A 155 6.92 4.68 7.02
CA LEU A 155 5.75 3.89 7.37
C LEU A 155 4.98 3.55 6.11
N ASN A 156 4.51 2.31 5.97
CA ASN A 156 3.58 1.89 4.93
C ASN A 156 2.27 1.41 5.54
N LYS A 157 1.18 1.81 4.88
CA LYS A 157 -0.16 1.30 5.09
C LYS A 157 -0.70 0.81 3.76
N ALA A 158 -0.96 -0.47 3.66
CA ALA A 158 -1.47 -1.12 2.46
C ALA A 158 -2.85 -1.70 2.71
N THR A 159 -3.79 -1.46 1.78
CA THR A 159 -5.11 -2.08 1.83
C THR A 159 -5.22 -3.18 0.78
N MET A 160 -5.65 -4.37 1.21
CA MET A 160 -5.90 -5.50 0.31
C MET A 160 -7.37 -5.56 -0.08
N ARG A 161 -7.68 -5.68 -1.37
CA ARG A 161 -9.05 -5.80 -1.90
C ARG A 161 -9.19 -6.92 -2.92
N LYS A 162 -10.36 -7.55 -2.98
CA LYS A 162 -10.73 -8.47 -4.05
C LYS A 162 -12.15 -8.19 -4.50
N PHE A 163 -12.35 -7.98 -5.80
CA PHE A 163 -13.65 -7.58 -6.37
C PHE A 163 -14.26 -6.35 -5.64
N GLY A 164 -13.41 -5.39 -5.27
CA GLY A 164 -13.81 -4.18 -4.51
C GLY A 164 -14.03 -4.41 -3.01
N LEU A 165 -14.05 -5.65 -2.52
CA LEU A 165 -14.24 -5.95 -1.11
C LEU A 165 -12.89 -5.94 -0.37
N ARG A 166 -12.76 -5.09 0.65
CA ARG A 166 -11.58 -5.02 1.53
C ARG A 166 -11.37 -6.35 2.25
N LEU A 167 -10.21 -6.98 2.07
CA LEU A 167 -9.79 -8.23 2.71
C LEU A 167 -9.07 -8.01 4.04
N GLY A 168 -8.30 -6.92 4.14
CA GLY A 168 -7.48 -6.62 5.31
C GLY A 168 -6.53 -5.48 5.01
N GLU A 169 -5.63 -5.23 5.95
CA GLU A 169 -4.60 -4.19 5.87
C GLU A 169 -3.25 -4.76 6.27
N VAL A 170 -2.20 -4.33 5.58
CA VAL A 170 -0.82 -4.51 6.01
C VAL A 170 -0.32 -3.17 6.53
N THR A 171 0.31 -3.17 7.69
CA THR A 171 1.04 -2.01 8.22
C THR A 171 2.46 -2.45 8.47
N LEU A 172 3.43 -1.69 7.95
CA LEU A 172 4.83 -1.95 8.22
C LEU A 172 5.66 -0.66 8.38
N ALA A 173 6.73 -0.77 9.15
CA ALA A 173 7.74 0.27 9.28
C ALA A 173 9.04 -0.23 8.67
N PHE A 174 9.59 0.54 7.73
CA PHE A 174 10.93 0.35 7.17
C PHE A 174 11.93 1.18 7.95
N THR A 175 13.11 0.59 8.20
CA THR A 175 14.24 1.24 8.85
C THR A 175 15.50 0.96 8.05
N LYS A 176 16.20 2.01 7.59
CA LYS A 176 17.53 1.86 7.01
C LYS A 176 18.50 1.36 8.07
N GLN A 177 19.33 0.37 7.75
CA GLN A 177 20.37 -0.07 8.67
C GLN A 177 21.47 0.99 8.75
N PRO A 178 22.07 1.23 9.93
CA PRO A 178 23.27 2.02 10.03
C PRO A 178 24.36 1.44 9.12
N VAL A 179 25.08 2.32 8.42
CA VAL A 179 26.28 1.96 7.64
C VAL A 179 27.43 1.69 8.59
#